data_AF-A0A531L3V7-F1
#
_entry.id   AF-A0A531L3V7-F1
#
_cell.length_a   1.000
_cell.length_b   1.000
_cell.length_c   1.000
_cell.angle_alpha   90.00
_cell.angle_beta   90.00
_cell.angle_gamma   90.00
#
_symmetry.space_group_name_H-M   'P 1'
#
loop_
_entity.id
_entity.type
_entity.pdbx_description
1 polymer ?
#
loop_
_entity_poly.entity_id
_entity_poly.type
_entity_poly.pdbx_seq_one_letter_code
_entity_poly.pdbx_strand_id
1 'polypeptide(L)'
;MIGPYTVFEHHEAQGTRAARAALHECRITFPVGIDAQDPGSEGPQTMRAYGMRGTPTTLLIDRRGYLHIHKFGHLDDMRLGAAVATLIGDTLTPRRAGEAKPNAGCDDEGCRIAGQAHA
;
A
#
# COMPACT_ATOMS: atom_id res chain seq x y z
N MET A 1 3.16 8.39 2.10
CA MET A 1 3.42 6.97 2.42
C MET A 1 3.80 6.90 3.89
N ILE A 2 3.24 5.94 4.63
CA ILE A 2 3.67 5.63 6.00
C ILE A 2 4.24 4.21 5.92
N GLY A 3 5.49 4.02 6.35
CA GLY A 3 6.11 2.72 6.43
C GLY A 3 6.16 2.26 7.88
N PRO A 4 5.47 1.18 8.29
CA PRO A 4 5.75 0.57 9.59
C PRO A 4 7.18 0.00 9.55
N TYR A 5 7.96 0.29 10.58
CA TYR A 5 9.28 -0.31 10.80
C TYR A 5 9.21 -1.25 11.99
N THR A 6 9.43 -2.52 11.70
CA THR A 6 9.43 -3.58 12.70
C THR A 6 10.74 -4.34 12.54
N VAL A 7 11.64 -4.22 13.53
CA VAL A 7 12.89 -4.99 13.56
C VAL A 7 12.62 -6.28 14.32
N PHE A 8 12.73 -7.42 13.64
CA PHE A 8 12.42 -8.74 14.22
C PHE A 8 13.57 -9.37 14.99
N GLU A 9 14.82 -9.00 14.70
CA GLU A 9 15.95 -9.77 15.23
C GLU A 9 16.57 -9.16 16.49
N HIS A 10 16.24 -7.92 16.84
CA HIS A 10 16.75 -7.23 18.02
C HIS A 10 15.64 -6.39 18.67
N HIS A 11 14.69 -7.05 19.33
CA HIS A 11 13.56 -6.42 20.03
C HIS A 11 14.01 -5.28 20.97
N GLU A 12 15.15 -5.44 21.64
CA GLU A 12 15.72 -4.46 22.57
C GLU A 12 16.25 -3.19 21.88
N ALA A 13 16.49 -3.24 20.57
CA ALA A 13 16.94 -2.10 19.77
C ALA A 13 15.78 -1.26 19.23
N GLN A 14 14.53 -1.72 19.30
CA GLN A 14 13.36 -0.96 18.84
C GLN A 14 13.19 0.33 19.68
N GLY A 15 13.02 1.47 19.01
CA GLY A 15 12.89 2.79 19.67
C GLY A 15 14.20 3.36 20.24
N THR A 16 15.32 2.64 20.11
CA THR A 16 16.62 3.12 20.57
C THR A 16 17.28 4.07 19.57
N ARG A 17 18.36 4.71 20.01
CA ARG A 17 19.22 5.54 19.15
C ARG A 17 19.76 4.77 17.93
N ALA A 18 19.96 3.45 18.05
CA ALA A 18 20.40 2.60 16.94
C ALA A 18 19.34 2.49 15.83
N ALA A 19 18.06 2.34 16.20
CA ALA A 19 16.96 2.35 15.22
C ALA A 19 16.86 3.69 14.49
N ARG A 20 17.01 4.82 15.21
CA ARG A 20 17.06 6.15 14.56
C ARG A 20 18.26 6.30 13.62
N ALA A 21 19.42 5.77 13.99
CA ALA A 21 20.60 5.79 13.14
C ALA A 21 20.39 4.99 11.85
N ALA A 22 19.79 3.79 11.92
CA ALA A 22 19.47 2.99 10.75
C ALA A 22 18.49 3.69 9.79
N LEU A 23 17.48 4.38 10.33
CA LEU A 23 16.55 5.17 9.50
C LEU A 23 17.27 6.34 8.79
N HIS A 24 18.21 6.98 9.48
CA HIS A 24 19.03 8.06 8.91
C HIS A 24 19.99 7.55 7.83
N GLU A 25 20.67 6.42 8.07
CA GLU A 25 21.55 5.76 7.11
C GLU A 25 20.80 5.34 5.84
N CYS A 26 19.62 4.74 6.00
CA CYS A 26 18.71 4.38 4.90
C CYS A 26 18.03 5.60 4.24
N ARG A 27 18.30 6.82 4.71
CA ARG A 27 17.72 8.08 4.20
C ARG A 27 16.19 8.06 4.14
N ILE A 28 15.55 7.42 5.12
CA ILE A 28 14.09 7.36 5.21
C ILE A 28 13.57 8.74 5.64
N THR A 29 12.88 9.44 4.73
CA THR A 29 12.35 10.80 4.95
C THR A 29 10.85 10.83 5.27
N PHE A 30 10.17 9.70 5.15
CA PHE A 30 8.75 9.58 5.49
C PHE A 30 8.56 9.16 6.95
N PRO A 31 7.38 9.42 7.55
CA PRO A 31 7.09 8.99 8.91
C PRO A 31 7.19 7.47 9.07
N VAL A 32 7.86 7.05 10.13
CA VAL A 32 8.06 5.64 10.47
C VAL A 32 7.39 5.35 11.81
N GLY A 33 6.41 4.43 11.80
CA GLY A 33 5.79 3.92 13.02
C GLY A 33 6.54 2.71 13.53
N ILE A 34 6.77 2.63 14.84
CA ILE A 34 7.26 1.42 15.51
C ILE A 34 6.02 0.65 15.96
N ASP A 35 5.87 -0.58 15.47
CA ASP A 35 4.72 -1.40 15.83
C ASP A 35 4.76 -1.78 17.32
N ALA A 36 3.63 -1.66 18.01
CA ALA A 36 3.54 -1.94 19.43
C ALA A 36 3.68 -3.46 19.68
N GLN A 37 4.47 -3.81 20.69
CA GLN A 37 4.53 -5.19 21.17
C GLN A 37 3.33 -5.48 22.07
N ASP A 38 2.91 -6.74 22.11
CA ASP A 38 1.87 -7.23 23.00
C ASP A 38 2.39 -8.46 23.75
N PRO A 39 2.68 -8.34 25.06
CA PRO A 39 3.27 -9.40 25.85
C PRO A 39 2.45 -10.70 25.77
N GLY A 40 3.09 -11.79 25.36
CA GLY A 40 2.45 -13.11 25.23
C GLY A 40 1.76 -13.38 23.89
N SER A 41 1.86 -12.47 22.92
CA SER A 41 1.39 -12.71 21.55
C SER A 41 2.52 -13.16 20.60
N GLU A 42 2.15 -13.82 19.50
CA GLU A 42 3.09 -14.30 18.47
C GLU A 42 3.68 -13.19 17.58
N GLY A 43 3.39 -11.92 17.86
CA GLY A 43 3.99 -10.82 17.12
C GLY A 43 3.38 -9.44 17.39
N PRO A 44 3.94 -8.39 16.76
CA PRO A 44 3.51 -7.01 16.93
C PRO A 44 2.04 -6.78 16.58
N GLN A 45 1.42 -5.79 17.22
CA GLN A 45 -0.03 -5.58 17.18
C GLN A 45 -0.54 -5.28 15.77
N THR A 46 0.08 -4.35 15.05
CA THR A 46 -0.35 -3.95 13.70
C THR A 46 -0.15 -5.10 12.71
N MET A 47 0.96 -5.82 12.82
CA MET A 47 1.20 -7.01 11.99
C MET A 47 0.11 -8.05 12.16
N ARG A 48 -0.28 -8.37 13.39
CA ARG A 48 -1.38 -9.30 13.66
C ARG A 48 -2.72 -8.76 13.17
N ALA A 49 -3.01 -7.48 13.44
CA ALA A 49 -4.25 -6.84 13.03
C ALA A 49 -4.47 -6.89 11.50
N TYR A 50 -3.40 -6.77 10.72
CA TYR A 50 -3.45 -6.87 9.26
C TYR A 50 -3.15 -8.28 8.72
N GLY A 51 -2.84 -9.27 9.57
CA GLY A 51 -2.48 -10.62 9.15
C GLY A 51 -1.20 -10.68 8.30
N MET A 52 -0.23 -9.82 8.60
CA MET A 52 1.05 -9.79 7.88
C MET A 52 1.85 -11.07 8.15
N ARG A 53 2.40 -11.68 7.11
CA ARG A 53 3.15 -12.95 7.19
C ARG A 53 4.65 -12.78 7.46
N GLY A 54 5.12 -11.53 7.53
CA GLY A 54 6.52 -11.18 7.72
C GLY A 54 6.87 -9.85 7.05
N THR A 55 8.17 -9.61 6.86
CA THR A 55 8.68 -8.45 6.11
C THR A 55 9.53 -8.87 4.91
N PRO A 56 9.53 -8.08 3.81
CA PRO A 56 8.69 -6.91 3.59
C PRO A 56 7.22 -7.29 3.32
N THR A 57 6.30 -6.45 3.80
CA THR A 57 4.87 -6.49 3.43
C THR A 57 4.46 -5.08 2.99
N THR A 58 3.82 -4.97 1.83
CA THR A 58 3.26 -3.71 1.31
C THR A 58 1.75 -3.70 1.50
N LEU A 59 1.26 -2.67 2.18
CA LEU A 59 -0.16 -2.34 2.28
C LEU A 59 -0.45 -1.05 1.48
N LEU A 60 -1.51 -1.05 0.67
CA LEU A 60 -2.01 0.17 0.02
C LEU A 60 -3.45 0.41 0.46
N ILE A 61 -3.66 1.54 1.15
CA ILE A 61 -4.94 1.95 1.72
C ILE A 61 -5.36 3.25 1.05
N ASP A 62 -6.61 3.35 0.60
CA ASP A 62 -7.13 4.58 -0.02
C ASP A 62 -7.52 5.65 1.01
N ARG A 63 -7.97 6.82 0.52
CA ARG A 63 -8.41 7.95 1.37
C ARG A 63 -9.66 7.66 2.20
N ARG A 64 -10.43 6.63 1.86
CA ARG A 64 -11.62 6.18 2.59
C ARG A 64 -11.30 5.11 3.62
N GLY A 65 -10.04 4.67 3.69
CA GLY A 65 -9.57 3.64 4.62
C GLY A 65 -9.71 2.21 4.09
N TYR A 66 -10.04 2.00 2.81
CA TYR A 66 -10.13 0.65 2.25
C TYR A 66 -8.75 0.12 1.86
N LEU A 67 -8.49 -1.13 2.22
CA LEU A 67 -7.28 -1.86 1.86
C LEU A 67 -7.41 -2.41 0.42
N HIS A 68 -6.56 -1.95 -0.49
CA HIS A 68 -6.53 -2.36 -1.90
C HIS A 68 -5.40 -3.33 -2.22
N ILE A 69 -4.25 -3.19 -1.55
CA ILE A 69 -3.12 -4.13 -1.69
C ILE A 69 -2.75 -4.64 -0.31
N HIS A 70 -2.58 -5.97 -0.22
CA HIS A 70 -1.89 -6.64 0.87
C HIS A 70 -0.93 -7.67 0.26
N LYS A 71 0.36 -7.32 0.17
CA LYS A 71 1.36 -8.14 -0.53
C LYS A 71 2.56 -8.43 0.36
N PHE A 72 2.78 -9.70 0.66
CA PHE A 72 4.03 -10.19 1.25
C PHE A 72 5.09 -10.39 0.16
N GLY A 73 6.34 -10.04 0.47
CA GLY A 73 7.48 -10.12 -0.44
C GLY A 73 7.59 -8.91 -1.37
N HIS A 74 8.39 -9.07 -2.43
CA HIS A 74 8.63 -8.00 -3.39
C HIS A 74 7.36 -7.64 -4.19
N LEU A 75 7.13 -6.34 -4.35
CA LEU A 75 6.13 -5.76 -5.23
C LEU A 75 6.87 -4.88 -6.24
N ASP A 76 6.62 -5.12 -7.52
CA ASP A 76 7.21 -4.36 -8.61
C ASP A 76 6.80 -2.88 -8.57
N ASP A 77 7.77 -1.99 -8.82
CA ASP A 77 7.61 -0.55 -8.69
C ASP A 77 6.60 0.02 -9.71
N MET A 78 6.58 -0.50 -10.94
CA MET A 78 5.62 -0.04 -11.95
C MET A 78 4.20 -0.46 -11.55
N ARG A 79 4.04 -1.67 -11.00
CA ARG A 79 2.74 -2.13 -10.47
C ARG A 79 2.28 -1.29 -9.29
N LEU A 80 3.17 -0.98 -8.36
CA LEU A 80 2.86 -0.12 -7.21
C LEU A 80 2.50 1.30 -7.68
N GLY A 81 3.30 1.88 -8.57
CA GLY A 81 3.07 3.21 -9.13
C GLY A 81 1.73 3.32 -9.86
N ALA A 82 1.38 2.32 -10.68
CA ALA A 82 0.10 2.26 -11.35
C ALA A 82 -1.07 2.18 -10.36
N ALA A 83 -0.97 1.33 -9.32
CA ALA A 83 -2.02 1.21 -8.31
C ALA A 83 -2.22 2.52 -7.53
N VAL A 84 -1.12 3.20 -7.15
CA VAL A 84 -1.19 4.51 -6.50
C VAL A 84 -1.84 5.54 -7.42
N ALA A 85 -1.45 5.60 -8.70
CA ALA A 85 -2.03 6.50 -9.68
C ALA A 85 -3.55 6.26 -9.87
N THR A 86 -3.98 4.99 -9.91
CA THR A 86 -5.40 4.64 -9.96
C THR A 86 -6.16 5.17 -8.74
N LEU A 87 -5.65 4.95 -7.51
CA LEU A 87 -6.32 5.44 -6.31
C LEU A 87 -6.34 6.97 -6.20
N ILE A 88 -5.35 7.66 -6.78
CA ILE A 88 -5.35 9.11 -6.89
C ILE A 88 -6.38 9.59 -7.94
N GLY A 89 -6.48 8.89 -9.07
CA GLY A 89 -7.44 9.20 -10.14
C GLY A 89 -8.90 8.90 -9.78
N ASP A 90 -9.14 7.88 -8.97
CA ASP A 90 -10.48 7.43 -8.53
C ASP A 90 -11.18 8.41 -7.57
N THR A 91 -10.61 9.59 -7.33
CA THR A 91 -11.18 10.64 -6.47
C THR A 91 -12.52 11.22 -7.00
N LEU A 92 -13.03 10.76 -8.16
CA LEU A 92 -14.25 11.30 -8.78
C LEU A 92 -15.40 10.29 -9.00
N THR A 93 -15.24 9.00 -8.71
CA THR A 93 -16.32 8.04 -8.98
C THR A 93 -16.50 7.07 -7.81
N PRO A 94 -17.60 7.17 -7.03
CA PRO A 94 -17.92 6.13 -6.07
C PRO A 94 -18.19 4.83 -6.85
N ARG A 95 -17.24 3.88 -6.79
CA ARG A 95 -17.46 2.54 -7.33
C ARG A 95 -18.60 1.87 -6.56
N ARG A 96 -19.79 1.86 -7.16
CA ARG A 96 -20.91 1.04 -6.70
C ARG A 96 -20.51 -0.42 -6.89
N ALA A 97 -20.71 -1.23 -5.85
CA ALA A 97 -20.52 -2.68 -5.96
C ALA A 97 -21.55 -3.21 -6.98
N GLY A 98 -21.10 -3.55 -8.19
CA GLY A 98 -21.94 -4.15 -9.23
C GLY A 98 -21.70 -3.68 -10.66
N GLU A 99 -20.92 -2.63 -10.92
CA GLU A 99 -20.64 -2.21 -12.32
C GLU A 99 -19.56 -3.09 -12.96
N ALA A 100 -20.02 -4.09 -13.71
CA ALA A 100 -19.22 -4.72 -14.75
C ALA A 100 -18.71 -3.63 -15.70
N LYS A 101 -17.40 -3.61 -15.96
CA LYS A 101 -16.81 -2.75 -16.99
C LYS A 101 -17.59 -3.00 -18.29
N PRO A 102 -18.18 -1.98 -18.95
CA PRO A 102 -18.59 -2.15 -20.32
C PRO A 102 -17.32 -2.46 -21.10
N ASN A 103 -17.37 -3.54 -21.88
CA ASN A 103 -16.30 -3.95 -22.76
C ASN A 103 -16.15 -2.84 -23.81
N ALA A 104 -15.38 -1.79 -23.50
CA ALA A 104 -14.87 -0.86 -24.49
C ALA A 104 -13.83 -1.66 -25.28
N GLY A 105 -14.32 -2.42 -26.26
CA GLY A 105 -13.49 -3.13 -27.21
C GLY A 105 -12.60 -2.12 -27.91
N CYS A 106 -11.33 -2.13 -27.57
CA CYS A 106 -10.30 -1.48 -28.37
C CYS A 106 -10.10 -2.34 -29.62
N ASP A 107 -10.17 -1.73 -30.79
CA ASP A 107 -9.69 -2.32 -32.04
C ASP A 107 -8.30 -1.75 -32.40
N ASP A 108 -7.74 -2.19 -33.52
CA ASP A 108 -6.43 -1.72 -34.02
C ASP A 108 -6.44 -0.23 -34.40
N GLU A 109 -7.61 0.41 -34.48
CA GLU A 109 -7.79 1.85 -34.75
C GLU A 109 -7.99 2.67 -33.45
N GLY A 110 -8.11 1.99 -32.30
CA GLY A 110 -8.04 2.60 -30.98
C GLY A 110 -9.36 2.58 -30.19
N CYS A 111 -9.26 3.02 -28.93
CA CYS A 111 -10.38 2.99 -27.98
C CYS A 111 -11.22 4.27 -28.09
N ARG A 112 -12.49 4.14 -28.48
CA ARG A 112 -13.43 5.27 -28.46
C ARG A 112 -13.95 5.51 -27.05
N ILE A 113 -13.69 6.70 -26.52
CA ILE A 113 -14.19 7.14 -25.21
C ILE A 113 -15.63 7.63 -25.38
N ALA A 114 -16.54 7.17 -24.52
CA ALA A 114 -17.94 7.58 -24.56
C ALA A 114 -18.06 9.09 -24.32
N GLY A 115 -18.33 9.86 -25.37
CA GLY A 115 -18.53 11.31 -25.27
C GLY A 115 -18.27 12.14 -26.53
N GLN A 116 -17.79 11.57 -27.65
CA GLN A 116 -17.60 12.35 -28.89
C GLN A 116 -18.69 12.04 -29.92
N ALA A 117 -19.78 12.81 -29.85
CA ALA A 117 -20.65 13.03 -30.99
C ALA A 117 -20.13 14.29 -31.72
N HIS A 118 -19.61 14.10 -32.94
CA HIS A 118 -19.45 15.19 -33.88
C HIS A 118 -20.47 14.99 -35.00
N ALA A 119 -21.31 16.02 -35.18
CA ALA A 119 -22.25 16.19 -36.28
C ALA A 119 -21.53 16.41 -37.61
#